data_AF-A0A4Q3VJY2-F1
#
_entry.id   AF-A0A4Q3VJY2-F1
#
_cell.length_a   1.000
_cell.length_b   1.000
_cell.length_c   1.000
_cell.angle_alpha   90.00
_cell.angle_beta   90.00
_cell.angle_gamma   90.00
#
_symmetry.space_group_name_H-M   'P 1'
#
loop_
_entity.id
_entity.type
_entity.pdbx_description
1 polymer ?
#
loop_
_entity_poly.entity_id
_entity_poly.type
_entity_poly.pdbx_seq_one_letter_code
_entity_poly.pdbx_strand_id
1 'polypeptide(L)'
;LIKPVRSVYYTLKGNLAMADQDLDTAEKHMKKSISLGGGQLTKQAEGPNKLQLGMISMQKGNMKEAESYIRQAIKAGLPDKENKAAAYLQLCSIMMNKREFRAAKEYFRKAKDYKPTTPQIVDQIKQIEKYITRMPG
;
A
#
# COMPACT_ATOMS: atom_id res chain seq x y z
N LEU A 1 27.47 -5.13 9.19
CA LEU A 1 26.07 -4.74 9.45
C LEU A 1 25.19 -6.00 9.50
N ILE A 2 24.55 -6.29 10.63
CA ILE A 2 23.67 -7.47 10.78
C ILE A 2 22.42 -7.31 9.90
N LYS A 3 21.83 -8.44 9.45
CA LYS A 3 20.68 -8.51 8.51
C LYS A 3 19.56 -7.48 8.77
N PRO A 4 19.05 -7.30 10.01
CA PRO A 4 17.99 -6.32 10.27
C PRO A 4 18.40 -4.87 10.01
N VAL A 5 19.64 -4.48 10.33
CA VAL A 5 20.13 -3.12 10.08
C VAL A 5 20.30 -2.86 8.57
N ARG A 6 20.70 -3.89 7.79
CA ARG A 6 20.76 -3.76 6.32
C ARG A 6 19.37 -3.59 5.70
N SER A 7 18.37 -4.30 6.21
CA SER A 7 16.99 -4.17 5.73
C SER A 7 16.47 -2.75 5.96
N VAL A 8 16.59 -2.22 7.18
CA VAL A 8 16.19 -0.84 7.49
C VAL A 8 16.94 0.18 6.62
N TYR A 9 18.24 -0.01 6.42
CA TYR A 9 19.04 0.85 5.53
C TYR A 9 18.48 0.90 4.09
N TYR A 10 18.09 -0.24 3.54
CA TYR A 10 17.49 -0.28 2.21
C TYR A 10 16.06 0.28 2.18
N THR A 11 15.27 0.14 3.24
CA THR A 11 13.98 0.85 3.34
C THR A 11 14.19 2.37 3.31
N LEU A 12 15.15 2.90 4.09
CA LEU A 12 15.44 4.34 4.10
C LEU A 12 15.91 4.85 2.74
N LYS A 13 16.77 4.09 2.05
CA LYS A 13 17.15 4.41 0.67
C LYS A 13 15.98 4.37 -0.31
N GLY A 14 15.07 3.42 -0.13
CA GLY A 14 13.84 3.35 -0.92
C GLY A 14 12.98 4.60 -0.73
N ASN A 15 12.80 5.04 0.52
CA ASN A 15 12.03 6.24 0.84
C ASN A 15 12.67 7.51 0.27
N LEU A 16 14.01 7.61 0.33
CA LEU A 16 14.74 8.74 -0.24
C LEU A 16 14.56 8.79 -1.76
N ALA A 17 14.74 7.66 -2.44
CA ALA A 17 14.51 7.57 -3.88
C ALA A 17 13.06 7.92 -4.27
N MET A 18 12.07 7.57 -3.44
CA MET A 18 10.68 8.02 -3.65
C MET A 18 10.51 9.53 -3.53
N ALA A 19 11.22 10.19 -2.60
CA ALA A 19 11.20 11.64 -2.48
C ALA A 19 11.80 12.32 -3.73
N ASP A 20 12.80 11.68 -4.34
CA ASP A 20 13.44 12.11 -5.59
C ASP A 20 12.66 11.67 -6.85
N GLN A 21 11.47 11.07 -6.69
CA GLN A 21 10.65 10.47 -7.77
C GLN A 21 11.36 9.37 -8.59
N ASP A 22 12.48 8.84 -8.10
CA ASP A 22 13.17 7.70 -8.69
C ASP A 22 12.49 6.39 -8.24
N LEU A 23 11.39 6.08 -8.92
CA LEU A 23 10.55 4.93 -8.63
C LEU A 23 11.27 3.59 -8.88
N ASP A 24 12.20 3.54 -9.82
CA ASP A 24 12.95 2.32 -10.14
C ASP A 24 13.96 1.98 -9.04
N THR A 25 14.69 2.99 -8.56
CA THR A 25 15.62 2.84 -7.44
C THR A 25 14.87 2.57 -6.14
N ALA A 26 13.71 3.23 -5.93
CA ALA A 26 12.85 2.97 -4.79
C ALA A 26 12.41 1.50 -4.74
N GLU A 27 11.85 0.99 -5.84
CA GLU A 27 11.39 -0.39 -5.97
C GLU A 27 12.52 -1.39 -5.70
N LYS A 28 13.70 -1.16 -6.30
CA LYS A 28 14.88 -2.01 -6.12
C LYS A 28 15.34 -2.06 -4.66
N HIS A 29 15.39 -0.92 -3.99
CA HIS A 29 15.79 -0.83 -2.59
C HIS A 29 14.75 -1.46 -1.66
N MET A 30 13.46 -1.25 -1.90
CA MET A 30 12.40 -1.89 -1.12
C MET A 30 12.39 -3.42 -1.29
N LYS A 31 12.52 -3.93 -2.52
CA LYS A 31 12.63 -5.38 -2.79
C LYS A 31 13.84 -5.99 -2.07
N LYS A 32 14.97 -5.27 -2.04
CA LYS A 32 16.18 -5.70 -1.32
C LYS A 32 16.01 -5.66 0.20
N SER A 33 15.28 -4.67 0.72
CA SER A 33 14.93 -4.61 2.14
C SER A 33 14.12 -5.83 2.58
N ILE A 34 13.12 -6.22 1.78
CA ILE A 34 12.25 -7.38 2.05
C ILE A 34 13.04 -8.70 1.93
N SER A 35 13.84 -8.88 0.87
CA SER A 35 14.58 -10.13 0.64
C SER A 35 15.65 -10.41 1.69
N LEU A 36 16.18 -9.36 2.33
CA LEU A 36 17.18 -9.49 3.38
C LEU A 36 16.61 -10.03 4.69
N GLY A 37 15.28 -10.08 4.85
CA GLY A 37 14.57 -10.79 5.92
C GLY A 37 15.23 -10.62 7.28
N GLY A 38 15.01 -9.49 7.93
CA GLY A 38 15.56 -9.27 9.26
C GLY A 38 14.66 -9.86 10.36
N GLY A 39 15.14 -9.82 11.60
CA GLY A 39 14.41 -10.25 12.80
C GLY A 39 13.08 -9.50 13.05
N GLN A 40 12.58 -9.56 14.28
CA GLN A 40 11.21 -9.15 14.64
C GLN A 40 10.78 -7.74 14.17
N LEU A 41 11.70 -6.76 14.17
CA LEU A 41 11.47 -5.40 13.68
C LEU A 41 11.11 -5.34 12.18
N THR A 42 11.64 -6.27 11.41
CA THR A 42 11.52 -6.35 9.94
C THR A 42 10.24 -7.03 9.52
N LYS A 43 9.71 -7.95 10.35
CA LYS A 43 8.37 -8.50 10.18
C LYS A 43 7.29 -7.42 10.34
N GLN A 44 7.49 -6.49 11.28
CA GLN A 44 6.59 -5.34 11.44
C GLN A 44 6.68 -4.36 10.26
N ALA A 45 7.88 -4.20 9.68
CA ALA A 45 8.10 -3.36 8.50
C ALA A 45 7.68 -4.02 7.18
N GLU A 46 7.41 -5.33 7.16
CA GLU A 46 7.09 -6.08 5.93
C GLU A 46 5.79 -5.60 5.28
N GLY A 47 4.73 -5.41 6.07
CA GLY A 47 3.44 -4.87 5.58
C GLY A 47 3.58 -3.47 4.99
N PRO A 48 4.10 -2.49 5.75
CA PRO A 48 4.33 -1.13 5.24
C PRO A 48 5.22 -1.10 3.99
N ASN A 49 6.31 -1.87 3.96
CA ASN A 49 7.20 -1.92 2.81
C ASN A 49 6.48 -2.43 1.54
N LYS A 50 5.64 -3.47 1.69
CA LYS A 50 4.82 -3.99 0.59
C LYS A 50 3.73 -3.00 0.16
N LEU A 51 3.11 -2.29 1.10
CA LEU A 51 2.12 -1.28 0.78
C LEU A 51 2.72 -0.17 -0.10
N GLN A 52 3.94 0.25 0.24
CA GLN A 52 4.67 1.27 -0.51
C GLN A 52 5.11 0.77 -1.90
N LEU A 53 5.58 -0.48 -2.02
CA LEU A 53 5.79 -1.12 -3.34
C LEU A 53 4.50 -1.14 -4.17
N GLY A 54 3.36 -1.40 -3.53
CA GLY A 54 2.05 -1.31 -4.17
C GLY A 54 1.77 0.07 -4.76
N MET A 55 2.02 1.13 -3.99
CA MET A 55 1.86 2.51 -4.45
C MET A 55 2.82 2.86 -5.60
N ILE A 56 4.08 2.43 -5.52
CA ILE A 56 5.07 2.62 -6.60
C ILE A 56 4.59 1.93 -7.88
N SER A 57 4.15 0.66 -7.80
CA SER A 57 3.62 -0.07 -8.95
C SER A 57 2.38 0.62 -9.54
N MET A 58 1.50 1.24 -8.73
CA MET A 58 0.38 2.03 -9.23
C MET A 58 0.85 3.28 -10.00
N GLN A 59 1.83 4.01 -9.46
CA GLN A 59 2.41 5.20 -10.12
C GLN A 59 3.08 4.84 -11.45
N LYS A 60 3.70 3.66 -11.53
CA LYS A 60 4.27 3.12 -12.77
C LYS A 60 3.23 2.55 -13.76
N GLY A 61 1.94 2.59 -13.42
CA GLY A 61 0.85 2.02 -14.23
C GLY A 61 0.70 0.50 -14.14
N ASN A 62 1.51 -0.17 -13.31
CA ASN A 62 1.52 -1.63 -13.14
C ASN A 62 0.44 -2.08 -12.14
N MET A 63 -0.84 -1.95 -12.51
CA MET A 63 -1.97 -2.23 -11.62
C MET A 63 -2.03 -3.69 -11.10
N LYS A 64 -1.58 -4.67 -11.89
CA LYS A 64 -1.52 -6.08 -11.47
C LYS A 64 -0.53 -6.30 -10.33
N GLU A 65 0.66 -5.70 -10.46
CA GLU A 65 1.72 -5.82 -9.46
C GLU A 65 1.33 -5.06 -8.18
N ALA A 66 0.74 -3.87 -8.36
CA ALA A 66 0.17 -3.09 -7.26
C ALA A 66 -0.85 -3.89 -6.45
N GLU A 67 -1.82 -4.53 -7.12
CA GLU A 67 -2.84 -5.34 -6.46
C GLU A 67 -2.19 -6.46 -5.63
N SER A 68 -1.20 -7.15 -6.21
CA SER A 68 -0.46 -8.22 -5.54
C SER A 68 0.26 -7.72 -4.29
N TYR A 69 1.02 -6.62 -4.39
CA TYR A 69 1.76 -6.08 -3.25
C TYR A 69 0.83 -5.60 -2.14
N ILE A 70 -0.27 -4.92 -2.46
CA ILE A 70 -1.20 -4.39 -1.46
C ILE A 70 -1.92 -5.54 -0.73
N ARG A 71 -2.31 -6.61 -1.44
CA ARG A 71 -2.85 -7.82 -0.81
C ARG A 71 -1.83 -8.48 0.12
N GLN A 72 -0.58 -8.57 -0.32
CA GLN A 72 0.49 -9.12 0.52
C GLN A 72 0.80 -8.22 1.73
N ALA A 73 0.66 -6.89 1.60
CA ALA A 73 0.82 -5.94 2.70
C ALA A 73 -0.23 -6.17 3.79
N ILE A 74 -1.50 -6.32 3.40
CA ILE A 74 -2.59 -6.64 4.32
C ILE A 74 -2.36 -7.98 5.00
N LYS A 75 -1.92 -9.01 4.25
CA LYS A 75 -1.62 -10.35 4.79
C LYS A 75 -0.44 -10.36 5.75
N ALA A 76 0.61 -9.57 5.46
CA ALA A 76 1.76 -9.41 6.33
C ALA A 76 1.44 -8.63 7.62
N GLY A 77 0.34 -7.87 7.60
CA GLY A 77 -0.12 -7.07 8.73
C GLY A 77 0.41 -5.65 8.64
N LEU A 78 -0.50 -4.69 8.79
CA LEU A 78 -0.19 -3.27 8.88
C LEU A 78 -0.39 -2.84 10.34
N PRO A 79 0.60 -2.17 10.97
CA PRO A 79 0.55 -1.87 12.40
C PRO A 79 -0.51 -0.78 12.72
N ASP A 80 -0.73 0.13 11.79
CA ASP A 80 -1.61 1.30 11.97
C ASP A 80 -2.95 1.12 11.23
N LYS A 81 -4.04 1.64 11.82
CA LYS A 81 -5.37 1.68 11.21
C LYS A 81 -5.41 2.55 9.95
N GLU A 82 -4.67 3.65 9.92
CA GLU A 82 -4.52 4.55 8.77
C GLU A 82 -3.90 3.79 7.60
N ASN A 83 -2.83 3.03 7.84
CA ASN A 83 -2.19 2.20 6.80
C ASN A 83 -3.14 1.11 6.30
N LYS A 84 -3.93 0.48 7.18
CA LYS A 84 -4.95 -0.49 6.78
C LYS A 84 -6.01 0.17 5.90
N ALA A 85 -6.54 1.32 6.32
CA ALA A 85 -7.53 2.08 5.55
C ALA A 85 -6.97 2.44 4.16
N ALA A 86 -5.76 2.99 4.09
CA ALA A 86 -5.09 3.31 2.84
C ALA A 86 -4.95 2.08 1.93
N ALA A 87 -4.49 0.94 2.45
CA ALA A 87 -4.36 -0.29 1.67
C ALA A 87 -5.70 -0.75 1.07
N TYR A 88 -6.78 -0.70 1.84
CA TYR A 88 -8.11 -1.04 1.34
C TYR A 88 -8.65 -0.03 0.33
N LEU A 89 -8.36 1.27 0.49
CA LEU A 89 -8.72 2.28 -0.51
C LEU A 89 -7.98 2.07 -1.83
N GLN A 90 -6.70 1.71 -1.79
CA GLN A 90 -5.97 1.39 -3.01
C GLN A 90 -6.56 0.16 -3.71
N LEU A 91 -6.93 -0.90 -2.97
CA LEU A 91 -7.65 -2.03 -3.56
C LEU A 91 -9.01 -1.63 -4.12
N CYS A 92 -9.75 -0.75 -3.45
CA CYS A 92 -11.00 -0.20 -3.99
C CYS A 92 -10.76 0.46 -5.35
N SER A 93 -9.79 1.37 -5.45
CA SER A 93 -9.43 2.05 -6.69
C SER A 93 -9.00 1.08 -7.80
N ILE A 94 -8.25 0.03 -7.47
CA ILE A 94 -7.85 -1.00 -8.45
C ILE A 94 -9.08 -1.78 -8.94
N MET A 95 -9.97 -2.22 -8.04
CA MET A 95 -11.19 -2.94 -8.41
C MET A 95 -12.13 -2.08 -9.25
N MET A 96 -12.22 -0.77 -8.96
CA MET A 96 -12.96 0.20 -9.79
C MET A 96 -12.42 0.24 -11.22
N ASN A 97 -11.10 0.32 -11.39
CA ASN A 97 -10.46 0.30 -12.71
C ASN A 97 -10.72 -1.02 -13.45
N LYS A 98 -10.75 -2.14 -12.74
CA LYS A 98 -11.09 -3.46 -13.31
C LYS A 98 -12.59 -3.66 -13.57
N ARG A 99 -13.44 -2.68 -13.22
CA ARG A 99 -14.92 -2.75 -13.25
C ARG A 99 -15.50 -3.86 -12.36
N GLU A 100 -14.76 -4.27 -11.33
CA GLU A 100 -15.20 -5.22 -10.31
C GLU A 100 -15.92 -4.45 -9.17
N PHE A 101 -17.07 -3.85 -9.48
CA PHE A 101 -17.73 -2.90 -8.57
C PHE A 101 -18.17 -3.49 -7.22
N ARG A 102 -18.59 -4.76 -7.21
CA ARG A 102 -18.92 -5.47 -5.97
C ARG A 102 -17.71 -5.58 -5.04
N ALA A 103 -16.54 -5.94 -5.58
CA ALA A 103 -15.30 -6.01 -4.81
C ALA A 103 -14.82 -4.62 -4.36
N ALA A 104 -14.97 -3.60 -5.21
CA ALA A 104 -14.67 -2.22 -4.86
C ALA A 104 -15.49 -1.75 -3.64
N LYS A 105 -16.81 -1.97 -3.65
CA LYS A 105 -17.72 -1.62 -2.53
C LYS A 105 -17.33 -2.32 -1.23
N GLU A 106 -16.98 -3.61 -1.31
CA GLU A 106 -16.49 -4.37 -0.15
C GLU A 106 -15.20 -3.78 0.44
N TYR A 107 -14.22 -3.47 -0.40
CA TYR A 107 -12.96 -2.87 0.08
C TYR A 107 -13.16 -1.46 0.61
N PHE A 108 -14.02 -0.66 -0.01
CA PHE A 108 -14.36 0.68 0.49
C PHE A 108 -15.00 0.63 1.87
N ARG A 109 -15.94 -0.29 2.10
CA ARG A 109 -16.52 -0.52 3.43
C ARG A 109 -15.44 -0.87 4.46
N LYS A 110 -14.57 -1.83 4.12
CA LYS A 110 -13.44 -2.20 5.00
C LYS A 110 -12.54 -1.02 5.32
N ALA A 111 -12.25 -0.15 4.34
CA ALA A 111 -11.46 1.05 4.58
C ALA A 111 -12.13 2.00 5.59
N LYS A 112 -13.44 2.23 5.46
CA LYS A 112 -14.22 3.07 6.38
C LYS A 112 -14.32 2.46 7.78
N ASP A 113 -14.37 1.13 7.90
CA ASP A 113 -14.46 0.44 9.20
C ASP A 113 -13.24 0.71 10.09
N TYR A 114 -12.07 1.01 9.50
CA TYR A 114 -10.88 1.41 10.25
C TYR A 114 -10.97 2.83 10.82
N LYS A 115 -11.97 3.63 10.42
CA LYS A 115 -12.22 5.00 10.87
C LYS A 115 -10.95 5.86 10.84
N PRO A 116 -10.29 5.98 9.67
CA PRO A 116 -9.10 6.81 9.55
C PRO A 116 -9.45 8.27 9.85
N THR A 117 -8.51 8.96 10.46
CA THR A 117 -8.62 10.34 10.92
C THR A 117 -7.66 11.28 10.20
N THR A 118 -6.67 10.73 9.48
CA THR A 118 -5.73 11.52 8.70
C THR A 118 -6.48 12.28 7.60
N PRO A 119 -6.35 13.61 7.48
CA PRO A 119 -7.08 14.41 6.49
C PRO A 119 -6.95 13.86 5.07
N GLN A 120 -5.74 13.43 4.69
CA GLN A 120 -5.47 12.84 3.37
C GLN A 120 -6.33 11.59 3.08
N ILE A 121 -6.47 10.69 4.05
CA ILE A 121 -7.25 9.45 3.89
C ILE A 121 -8.75 9.76 3.94
N VAL A 122 -9.17 10.66 4.83
CA VAL A 122 -10.57 11.11 4.92
C VAL A 122 -11.01 11.76 3.61
N ASP A 123 -10.16 12.59 3.01
CA ASP A 123 -10.45 13.24 1.73
C ASP A 123 -10.48 12.23 0.58
N GLN A 124 -9.58 11.24 0.57
CA GLN A 124 -9.66 10.12 -0.39
C GLN A 124 -10.97 9.33 -0.24
N ILE A 125 -11.41 9.05 0.99
CA ILE A 125 -12.69 8.38 1.24
C ILE A 125 -13.83 9.21 0.66
N LYS A 126 -13.89 10.51 0.94
CA LYS A 126 -14.94 11.40 0.40
C LYS A 126 -14.95 11.42 -1.13
N GLN A 127 -13.77 11.45 -1.76
CA GLN A 127 -13.66 11.42 -3.22
C GLN A 127 -14.21 10.09 -3.75
N ILE A 128 -13.73 8.95 -3.25
CA ILE A 128 -14.18 7.63 -3.69
C ILE A 128 -15.67 7.42 -3.41
N GLU A 129 -16.19 7.92 -2.28
CA GLU A 129 -17.61 7.80 -1.90
C GLU A 129 -18.55 8.39 -2.97
N LYS A 130 -18.18 9.54 -3.54
CA LYS A 130 -18.96 10.19 -4.62
C LYS A 130 -19.06 9.32 -5.87
N TYR A 131 -18.01 8.57 -6.18
CA TYR A 131 -18.00 7.68 -7.35
C TYR A 131 -18.65 6.34 -7.03
N ILE A 132 -18.36 5.76 -5.87
CA ILE A 132 -18.74 4.38 -5.53
C ILE A 132 -20.25 4.21 -5.34
N THR A 133 -20.92 5.27 -4.88
CA THR A 133 -22.38 5.34 -4.74
C THR A 133 -23.10 5.33 -6.09
N ARG A 134 -22.42 5.74 -7.17
CA ARG A 134 -22.96 5.78 -8.53
C ARG A 134 -22.65 4.51 -9.34
N MET A 135 -21.90 3.56 -8.77
CA MET A 135 -21.52 2.35 -9.47
C MET A 135 -22.63 1.30 -9.43
N PRO A 136 -22.84 0.55 -10.53
CA PRO A 136 -23.79 -0.56 -10.54
C PRO A 136 -23.42 -1.63 -9.49
N GLY A 137 -24.45 -2.38 -9.08
CA GLY A 137 -24.34 -3.50 -8.14
C GLY A 137 -23.49 -4.63 -8.68
#